data_AF-A0A2A7MP64-F1
#
_entry.id   AF-A0A2A7MP64-F1
#
_cell.length_a   1.000
_cell.length_b   1.000
_cell.length_c   1.000
_cell.angle_alpha   90.00
_cell.angle_beta   90.00
_cell.angle_gamma   90.00
#
_symmetry.space_group_name_H-M   'P 1'
#
loop_
_entity.id
_entity.type
_entity.pdbx_description
1 polymer ?
#
loop_
_entity_poly.entity_id
_entity_poly.type
_entity_poly.pdbx_seq_one_letter_code
_entity_poly.pdbx_strand_id
1 'polypeptide(L)'
;MFGQPVMVFGADRDRLTRTLNRALSRGVVSTIFTTDLFTTSHDDANRAAVAAAARDDLDLAGIAIRADRKTIDKIVDGLRLHQ
;
A
#
# COMPACT_ATOMS: atom_id res chain seq x y z
N MET A 1 -20.69 5.14 0.14
CA MET A 1 -20.32 4.46 1.40
C MET A 1 -19.90 3.04 1.06
N PHE A 2 -18.80 2.52 1.62
CA PHE A 2 -18.41 1.13 1.39
C PHE A 2 -19.39 0.18 2.08
N GLY A 3 -19.85 -0.85 1.37
CA GLY A 3 -20.67 -1.94 1.96
C GLY A 3 -19.84 -3.03 2.65
N GLN A 4 -18.53 -2.80 2.80
CA GLN A 4 -17.58 -3.71 3.41
C GLN A 4 -16.78 -2.94 4.47
N PRO A 5 -16.52 -3.52 5.66
CA PRO A 5 -15.67 -2.89 6.66
C PRO A 5 -14.26 -2.61 6.11
N VAL A 6 -13.69 -1.48 6.54
CA VAL A 6 -12.30 -1.11 6.23
C VAL A 6 -11.52 -1.11 7.53
N MET A 7 -10.46 -1.89 7.60
CA MET A 7 -9.53 -1.93 8.73
C MET A 7 -8.32 -1.04 8.42
N VAL A 8 -7.93 -0.18 9.36
CA VAL A 8 -6.79 0.73 9.21
C VAL A 8 -5.67 0.28 10.14
N PHE A 9 -4.46 0.14 9.60
CA PHE A 9 -3.29 -0.33 10.32
C PHE A 9 -2.18 0.73 10.30
N GLY A 10 -1.41 0.82 11.38
CA GLY A 10 -0.19 1.61 11.43
C GLY A 10 1.04 0.77 11.01
N ALA A 11 1.92 1.35 10.20
CA ALA A 11 3.14 0.72 9.72
C ALA A 11 4.24 1.77 9.47
N ASP A 12 5.49 1.38 9.70
CA ASP A 12 6.68 2.08 9.21
C ASP A 12 7.02 1.63 7.77
N ARG A 13 8.01 2.28 7.15
CA ARG A 13 8.42 2.04 5.76
C ARG A 13 8.70 0.56 5.48
N ASP A 14 9.48 -0.10 6.32
CA ASP A 14 9.85 -1.51 6.12
C ASP A 14 8.63 -2.43 6.16
N ARG A 15 7.68 -2.15 7.07
CA ARG A 15 6.42 -2.91 7.13
C ARG A 15 5.52 -2.62 5.94
N LEU A 16 5.49 -1.40 5.40
CA LEU A 16 4.76 -1.07 4.17
C LEU A 16 5.33 -1.85 2.99
N THR A 17 6.66 -1.82 2.79
CA THR A 17 7.34 -2.56 1.73
C THR A 17 7.12 -4.06 1.84
N ARG A 18 7.24 -4.63 3.06
CA ARG A 18 6.92 -6.04 3.34
C ARG A 18 5.48 -6.37 2.96
N THR A 19 4.52 -5.51 3.32
CA THR A 19 3.09 -5.74 3.08
C THR A 19 2.76 -5.67 1.59
N LEU A 20 3.32 -4.70 0.86
CA LEU A 20 3.21 -4.62 -0.60
C LEU A 20 3.78 -5.88 -1.26
N ASN A 21 4.98 -6.31 -0.86
CA ASN A 21 5.61 -7.51 -1.41
C ASN A 21 4.79 -8.77 -1.17
N ARG A 22 4.17 -8.91 0.02
CA ARG A 22 3.27 -10.03 0.33
C ARG A 22 2.01 -10.03 -0.53
N ALA A 23 1.47 -8.85 -0.85
CA ALA A 23 0.29 -8.72 -1.69
C ALA A 23 0.61 -9.09 -3.13
N LEU A 24 1.68 -8.53 -3.68
CA LEU A 24 2.15 -8.82 -5.04
C LEU A 24 2.51 -10.30 -5.21
N SER A 25 3.20 -10.90 -4.23
CA SER A 25 3.55 -12.33 -4.27
C SER A 25 2.33 -13.27 -4.23
N ARG A 26 1.14 -12.74 -3.90
CA ARG A 26 -0.14 -13.46 -3.88
C ARG A 26 -1.04 -13.08 -5.06
N GLY A 27 -0.53 -12.30 -6.01
CA GLY A 27 -1.31 -11.85 -7.17
C GLY A 27 -2.38 -10.81 -6.83
N VAL A 28 -2.26 -10.11 -5.69
CA VAL A 28 -3.24 -9.11 -5.27
C VAL A 28 -2.80 -7.73 -5.75
N VAL A 29 -3.68 -7.09 -6.52
CA VAL A 29 -3.49 -5.69 -6.93
C VAL A 29 -3.58 -4.79 -5.70
N SER A 30 -2.57 -3.93 -5.54
CA SER A 30 -2.46 -3.00 -4.42
C SER A 30 -2.50 -1.56 -4.93
N THR A 31 -3.20 -0.70 -4.21
CA THR A 31 -3.09 0.74 -4.39
C THR A 31 -1.95 1.23 -3.51
N ILE A 32 -1.11 2.12 -4.04
CA ILE A 32 0.02 2.70 -3.31
C ILE A 32 -0.10 4.21 -3.23
N PHE A 33 0.49 4.77 -2.18
CA PHE A 33 0.72 6.20 -2.03
C PHE A 33 2.20 6.40 -1.72
N THR A 34 2.91 7.19 -2.52
CA THR A 34 4.29 7.58 -2.25
C THR A 34 4.36 8.96 -1.62
N THR A 35 5.43 9.24 -0.87
CA THR A 35 5.63 10.52 -0.17
C THR A 35 5.66 11.71 -1.14
N ASP A 36 6.20 11.51 -2.35
CA ASP A 36 6.26 12.55 -3.40
C ASP A 36 4.88 13.10 -3.80
N LEU A 37 3.81 12.30 -3.63
CA LEU A 37 2.43 12.72 -3.90
C LEU A 37 1.99 13.93 -3.07
N PHE A 38 2.65 14.20 -1.94
CA PHE A 38 2.36 15.37 -1.11
C PHE A 38 2.99 16.67 -1.62
N THR A 39 3.87 16.59 -2.62
CA THR A 39 4.55 17.76 -3.20
C THR A 39 3.78 18.39 -4.36
N THR A 40 2.89 17.63 -5.01
CA THR A 40 2.14 18.08 -6.18
C THR A 40 0.78 17.39 -6.28
N SER A 41 -0.25 18.15 -6.68
CA SER A 41 -1.59 17.63 -6.96
C SER A 41 -1.78 17.16 -8.41
N HIS A 42 -0.73 17.17 -9.23
CA HIS A 42 -0.81 16.79 -10.64
C HIS A 42 -0.71 15.26 -10.82
N ASP A 43 -1.85 14.64 -11.10
CA ASP A 43 -2.01 13.19 -11.21
C ASP A 43 -1.11 12.51 -12.27
N ASP A 44 -1.00 13.06 -13.50
CA ASP A 44 -0.09 12.49 -14.50
C ASP A 44 1.39 12.52 -14.08
N ALA A 45 1.84 13.63 -13.47
CA ALA A 45 3.21 13.75 -12.97
C ALA A 45 3.46 12.76 -11.82
N ASN A 46 2.48 12.61 -10.93
CA ASN A 46 2.49 11.65 -9.83
C ASN A 46 2.64 10.20 -10.34
N ARG A 47 1.85 9.81 -11.35
CA ARG A 47 1.97 8.50 -11.98
C ARG A 47 3.31 8.30 -12.67
N ALA A 48 3.81 9.32 -13.37
CA ALA A 48 5.10 9.24 -14.06
C ALA A 48 6.26 9.04 -13.07
N ALA A 49 6.24 9.76 -11.94
CA ALA A 49 7.24 9.60 -10.87
C ALA A 49 7.23 8.18 -10.29
N VAL A 50 6.04 7.64 -9.99
CA VAL A 50 5.91 6.25 -9.52
C VAL A 50 6.40 5.24 -10.57
N ALA A 51 6.07 5.43 -11.85
CA ALA A 51 6.47 4.53 -12.92
C ALA A 51 7.98 4.52 -13.19
N ALA A 52 8.69 5.60 -12.86
CA ALA A 52 10.13 5.70 -13.01
C ALA A 52 10.91 5.03 -11.87
N ALA A 53 10.28 4.77 -10.71
CA ALA A 53 10.93 4.16 -9.56
C ALA A 53 10.93 2.63 -9.65
N ALA A 54 12.05 2.00 -9.27
CA ALA A 54 12.03 0.57 -9.00
C ALA A 54 11.18 0.30 -7.76
N ARG A 55 10.54 -0.87 -7.70
CA ARG A 55 9.64 -1.25 -6.60
C ARG A 55 10.31 -1.11 -5.23
N ASP A 56 11.56 -1.53 -5.12
CA ASP A 56 12.30 -1.55 -3.85
C ASP A 56 12.75 -0.14 -3.43
N ASP A 57 12.70 0.83 -4.36
CA ASP A 57 13.03 2.25 -4.13
C ASP A 57 11.77 3.10 -3.86
N LEU A 58 10.57 2.51 -3.88
CA LEU A 58 9.34 3.26 -3.62
C LEU A 58 9.33 3.81 -2.20
N ASP A 59 9.25 5.14 -2.08
CA ASP A 59 9.01 5.84 -0.83
C ASP A 59 7.53 5.77 -0.44
N LEU A 60 7.10 4.62 0.08
CA LEU A 60 5.70 4.38 0.45
C LEU A 60 5.30 5.17 1.70
N ALA A 61 4.28 6.01 1.54
CA ALA A 61 3.55 6.66 2.62
C ALA A 61 2.32 5.86 3.06
N GLY A 62 1.76 5.03 2.19
CA GLY A 62 0.60 4.18 2.50
C GLY A 62 0.26 3.20 1.38
N ILE A 63 -0.52 2.18 1.73
CA ILE A 63 -1.04 1.17 0.77
C ILE A 63 -2.49 0.81 1.12
N ALA A 64 -3.28 0.42 0.11
CA ALA A 64 -4.60 -0.14 0.30
C ALA A 64 -4.77 -1.42 -0.51
N ILE A 65 -5.34 -2.44 0.11
CA ILE A 65 -5.41 -3.79 -0.44
C ILE A 65 -6.79 -4.37 -0.15
N ARG A 66 -7.41 -4.97 -1.17
CA ARG A 66 -8.66 -5.70 -1.05
C ARG A 66 -8.46 -7.13 -1.56
N ALA A 67 -8.71 -8.11 -0.70
CA ALA A 67 -8.65 -9.52 -1.02
C ALA A 67 -9.68 -10.29 -0.19
N ASP A 68 -9.82 -11.60 -0.43
CA ASP A 68 -10.57 -12.47 0.47
C ASP A 68 -9.95 -12.50 1.88
N ARG A 69 -10.76 -12.90 2.87
CA ARG A 69 -10.38 -12.88 4.29
C ARG A 69 -9.06 -13.60 4.58
N LYS A 70 -8.86 -14.81 4.03
CA LYS A 70 -7.66 -15.62 4.31
C LYS A 70 -6.42 -15.00 3.70
N THR A 71 -6.56 -14.43 2.50
CA THR A 71 -5.46 -13.76 1.81
C THR A 71 -5.06 -12.47 2.51
N ILE A 72 -6.02 -11.61 2.87
CA ILE A 72 -5.72 -10.33 3.53
C ILE A 72 -5.09 -10.54 4.91
N ASP A 73 -5.56 -11.53 5.67
CA ASP A 73 -5.00 -11.86 7.00
C ASP A 73 -3.51 -12.20 6.91
N LYS A 74 -3.09 -12.96 5.88
CA LYS A 74 -1.67 -13.27 5.64
C LYS A 74 -0.85 -12.07 5.18
N ILE A 75 -1.47 -11.13 4.48
CA ILE A 75 -0.80 -9.92 3.97
C ILE A 75 -0.49 -8.98 5.14
N VAL A 76 -1.50 -8.68 5.97
CA VAL A 76 -1.40 -7.72 7.09
C VAL A 76 -0.85 -8.32 8.37
N ASP A 77 -0.49 -9.61 8.36
CA ASP A 77 0.05 -10.32 9.52
C ASP A 77 1.25 -9.60 10.17
N GLY A 78 1.12 -9.31 11.46
CA GLY A 78 2.08 -8.57 12.27
C GLY A 78 1.93 -7.04 12.25
N LEU A 79 0.98 -6.49 11.49
CA LEU A 79 0.59 -5.09 11.60
C LEU A 79 -0.30 -4.85 12.82
N ARG A 80 -0.26 -3.63 13.36
CA ARG A 80 -1.13 -3.20 14.46
C ARG A 80 -2.22 -2.30 13.89
N LEU A 81 -3.44 -2.44 14.41
CA LEU A 81 -4.50 -1.48 14.12
C LEU A 81 -4.04 -0.07 14.50
N HIS A 82 -4.42 0.90 13.68
CA HIS A 82 -4.13 2.31 13.94
C HIS A 82 -4.85 2.75 15.23
N GLN A 83 -4.22 3.67 15.98
CA GLN A 83 -4.73 4.22 17.23
C GLN A 83 -5.23 5.64 17.01
#